data_AF-A0A8H4Q970-F1
#
_entry.id   AF-A0A8H4Q970-F1
#
_cell.length_a   1.000
_cell.length_b   1.000
_cell.length_c   1.000
_cell.angle_alpha   90.00
_cell.angle_beta   90.00
_cell.angle_gamma   90.00
#
_symmetry.space_group_name_H-M   'P 1'
#
loop_
_entity.id
_entity.type
_entity.pdbx_description
1 polymer ?
#
loop_
_entity_poly.entity_id
_entity_poly.type
_entity_poly.pdbx_seq_one_letter_code
_entity_poly.pdbx_strand_id
1 'polypeptide(L)'
;MHITPLILTSLCIVSSGLGADTGCGSSPKLKWPLTSKPSKPPTFVFRGDARKPAAIRAEGGWLPWSIPYRTPLAFGLYNHERDVKFAKGQRDTVYVSTTTSFDVAARYARMNEKGREETYIYYIHATPNMIDLNLSLGNETNFWWQREFSAMGGIRWSQVVGWVRANASFFDAYNYSVPDCGFEDLNNAFFHRRLQRRCSEGFYTASLDYCEARWAPFTAGGFEPQLSGFAEYENDFVEQNRPRWFRVVAPWSKMLGKSTMKHAYEFMNRTRRATGWKGEFPLFNKNEPERACAKLIHCPMVRS
;
A
#
# COMPACT_ATOMS: atom_id res chain seq x y z
N MET A 1 41.08 0.05 -50.59
CA MET A 1 40.60 -0.34 -49.25
C MET A 1 39.59 0.71 -48.79
N HIS A 2 38.29 0.43 -48.95
CA HIS A 2 37.21 1.28 -48.44
C HIS A 2 36.66 0.62 -47.19
N ILE A 3 36.67 1.35 -46.06
CA ILE A 3 36.07 0.92 -44.81
C ILE A 3 34.74 1.68 -44.67
N THR A 4 33.64 0.95 -44.82
CA THR A 4 32.28 1.38 -44.48
C THR A 4 32.08 1.32 -42.96
N PRO A 5 31.50 2.34 -42.30
CA PRO A 5 31.17 2.24 -40.90
C PRO A 5 29.86 1.48 -40.73
N LEU A 6 29.90 0.42 -39.92
CA LEU A 6 28.75 -0.34 -39.47
C LEU A 6 27.92 0.54 -38.52
N ILE A 7 26.74 0.99 -38.96
CA ILE A 7 25.77 1.65 -38.10
C ILE A 7 25.15 0.57 -37.21
N LEU A 8 25.60 0.52 -35.96
CA LEU A 8 24.99 -0.29 -34.91
C LEU A 8 23.65 0.35 -34.52
N THR A 9 22.56 -0.09 -35.13
CA THR A 9 21.21 0.22 -34.66
C THR A 9 21.00 -0.48 -33.32
N SER A 10 21.23 0.26 -32.23
CA SER A 10 20.92 -0.20 -30.88
C SER A 10 19.40 -0.26 -30.75
N LEU A 11 18.87 -1.46 -30.95
CA LEU A 11 17.49 -1.80 -30.66
C LEU A 11 17.31 -1.67 -29.14
N CYS A 12 16.76 -0.54 -28.69
CA CYS A 12 16.28 -0.39 -27.32
C CYS A 12 15.10 -1.34 -27.12
N ILE A 13 15.41 -2.60 -26.80
CA ILE A 13 14.45 -3.53 -26.22
C ILE A 13 14.11 -2.93 -24.85
N VAL A 14 12.93 -2.31 -24.75
CA VAL A 14 12.32 -1.99 -23.46
C VAL A 14 12.06 -3.34 -22.80
N SER A 15 13.00 -3.78 -21.97
CA SER A 15 12.77 -4.92 -21.09
C SER A 15 11.69 -4.49 -20.11
N SER A 16 10.48 -4.96 -20.37
CA SER A 16 9.41 -5.03 -19.39
C SER A 16 9.91 -5.89 -18.23
N GLY A 17 10.59 -5.24 -17.29
CA GLY A 17 10.94 -5.81 -16.00
C GLY A 17 9.67 -6.15 -15.24
N LEU A 18 9.11 -7.33 -15.53
CA LEU A 18 8.00 -7.97 -14.84
C LEU A 18 8.45 -8.32 -13.42
N GLY A 19 8.52 -7.29 -12.58
CA GLY A 19 8.40 -7.40 -11.12
C GLY A 19 7.00 -7.03 -10.63
N ALA A 20 6.05 -6.82 -11.56
CA ALA A 20 4.64 -6.75 -11.26
C ALA A 20 4.10 -8.18 -11.26
N ASP A 21 3.45 -8.55 -10.16
CA ASP A 21 2.74 -9.82 -10.00
C ASP A 21 1.62 -9.93 -11.03
N THR A 22 1.91 -10.43 -12.23
CA THR A 22 0.88 -10.75 -13.24
C THR A 22 0.25 -12.12 -12.98
N GLY A 23 0.41 -12.70 -11.78
CA GLY A 23 0.11 -14.09 -11.47
C GLY A 23 -1.35 -14.49 -11.62
N CYS A 24 -2.22 -13.62 -12.14
CA CYS A 24 -3.64 -13.84 -12.24
C CYS A 24 -4.10 -13.52 -13.66
N GLY A 25 -4.11 -14.55 -14.51
CA GLY A 25 -4.57 -14.49 -15.90
C GLY A 25 -6.08 -14.32 -16.05
N SER A 26 -6.81 -13.90 -15.01
CA SER A 26 -8.26 -13.78 -15.00
C SER A 26 -8.68 -12.62 -14.11
N SER A 27 -8.74 -11.40 -14.68
CA SER A 27 -9.61 -10.37 -14.10
C SER A 27 -11.04 -10.93 -14.06
N PRO A 28 -11.78 -10.78 -12.94
CA PRO A 28 -13.16 -11.22 -12.87
C PRO A 28 -13.95 -10.67 -14.06
N LYS A 29 -14.73 -11.53 -14.72
CA LYS A 29 -15.64 -11.10 -15.80
C LYS A 29 -16.72 -10.12 -15.31
N LEU A 30 -16.96 -10.06 -14.00
CA LEU A 30 -17.85 -9.09 -13.38
C LEU A 30 -17.14 -7.75 -13.11
N LYS A 31 -17.81 -6.66 -13.51
CA LYS A 31 -17.42 -5.27 -13.24
C LYS A 31 -17.42 -5.01 -11.72
N TRP A 32 -16.24 -5.03 -11.09
CA TRP A 32 -16.07 -4.70 -9.68
C TRP A 32 -14.93 -3.68 -9.48
N PRO A 33 -15.11 -2.67 -8.60
CA PRO A 33 -16.37 -2.18 -8.03
C PRO A 33 -16.75 -0.82 -8.61
N LEU A 34 -17.96 -0.70 -9.16
CA LEU A 34 -18.62 0.61 -9.21
C LEU A 34 -19.68 0.79 -8.10
N THR A 35 -20.10 -0.24 -7.36
CA THR A 35 -21.21 -0.11 -6.37
C THR A 35 -21.28 -1.15 -5.23
N SER A 36 -20.20 -1.81 -4.77
CA SER A 36 -20.33 -2.53 -3.47
C SER A 36 -20.72 -1.53 -2.40
N LYS A 37 -21.66 -1.90 -1.53
CA LYS A 37 -21.87 -1.16 -0.28
C LYS A 37 -20.50 -1.02 0.39
N PRO A 38 -20.09 0.20 0.80
CA PRO A 38 -18.84 0.38 1.52
C PRO A 38 -18.83 -0.56 2.72
N SER A 39 -17.81 -1.41 2.81
CA SER A 39 -17.59 -2.16 4.03
C SER A 39 -17.28 -1.17 5.15
N LYS A 40 -17.51 -1.56 6.40
CA LYS A 40 -17.04 -0.77 7.55
C LYS A 40 -15.53 -0.54 7.37
N PRO A 41 -15.05 0.71 7.44
CA PRO A 41 -13.62 0.97 7.28
C PRO A 41 -12.80 0.12 8.26
N PRO A 42 -11.72 -0.52 7.80
CA PRO A 42 -10.92 -1.39 8.65
C PRO A 42 -10.27 -0.58 9.77
N THR A 43 -10.31 -1.12 10.99
CA THR A 43 -9.53 -0.59 12.12
C THR A 43 -8.05 -0.93 11.99
N PHE A 44 -7.73 -2.05 11.33
CA PHE A 44 -6.38 -2.52 11.16
C PHE A 44 -6.12 -3.01 9.75
N VAL A 45 -4.88 -2.87 9.31
CA VAL A 45 -4.36 -3.32 8.02
C VAL A 45 -3.05 -4.08 8.23
N PHE A 46 -2.61 -4.78 7.20
CA PHE A 46 -1.38 -5.55 7.16
C PHE A 46 -0.43 -5.03 6.09
N ARG A 47 0.87 -5.27 6.27
CA ARG A 47 1.88 -4.99 5.24
C ARG A 47 3.01 -6.01 5.30
N GLY A 48 3.25 -6.70 4.19
CA GLY A 48 4.47 -7.49 3.99
C GLY A 48 5.63 -6.56 3.63
N ASP A 49 6.75 -6.66 4.33
CA ASP A 49 7.95 -5.86 4.07
C ASP A 49 9.23 -6.66 4.40
N ALA A 50 10.28 -6.48 3.62
CA ALA A 50 11.58 -7.11 3.87
C ALA A 50 12.39 -6.41 4.97
N ARG A 51 12.07 -5.17 5.30
CA ARG A 51 12.82 -4.41 6.30
C ARG A 51 12.47 -4.90 7.70
N LYS A 52 13.51 -5.00 8.54
CA LYS A 52 13.40 -5.38 9.95
C LYS A 52 12.68 -4.30 10.77
N PRO A 53 11.97 -4.66 11.86
CA PRO A 53 11.26 -3.72 12.72
C PRO A 53 12.14 -2.55 13.19
N ALA A 54 13.39 -2.84 13.59
CA ALA A 54 14.34 -1.82 14.04
C ALA A 54 14.67 -0.77 12.97
N ALA A 55 14.75 -1.16 11.70
CA ALA A 55 15.04 -0.25 10.60
C ALA A 55 13.86 0.69 10.34
N ILE A 56 12.64 0.14 10.31
CA ILE A 56 11.41 0.92 10.10
C ILE A 56 11.17 1.86 11.28
N ARG A 57 11.40 1.38 12.50
CA ARG A 57 11.39 2.19 13.72
C ARG A 57 12.36 3.36 13.65
N ALA A 58 13.59 3.13 13.18
CA ALA A 58 14.60 4.18 13.02
C ALA A 58 14.24 5.22 11.95
N GLU A 59 13.41 4.86 10.96
CA GLU A 59 12.85 5.78 9.98
C GLU A 59 11.60 6.54 10.48
N GLY A 60 11.12 6.22 11.69
CA GLY A 60 9.87 6.75 12.24
C GLY A 60 8.61 6.12 11.63
N GLY A 61 8.75 5.05 10.83
CA GLY A 61 7.68 4.37 10.12
C GLY A 61 7.99 4.15 8.64
N TRP A 62 6.94 4.05 7.82
CA TRP A 62 7.06 3.97 6.36
C TRP A 62 6.89 5.33 5.72
N LEU A 63 7.92 5.75 4.98
CA LEU A 63 7.83 6.83 4.00
C LEU A 63 7.51 6.26 2.61
N PRO A 64 6.80 7.00 1.74
CA PRO A 64 6.67 6.64 0.33
C PRO A 64 8.06 6.49 -0.30
N TRP A 65 8.33 5.35 -0.93
CA TRP A 65 9.59 5.09 -1.63
C TRP A 65 9.60 5.84 -2.96
N SER A 66 9.86 7.15 -2.88
CA SER A 66 9.66 8.07 -4.00
C SER A 66 10.95 8.71 -4.50
N ILE A 67 10.93 9.13 -5.76
CA ILE A 67 11.93 10.03 -6.35
C ILE A 67 11.99 11.37 -5.59
N PRO A 68 13.12 12.11 -5.64
CA PRO A 68 13.27 13.35 -4.86
C PRO A 68 12.26 14.45 -5.23
N TYR A 69 11.92 14.56 -6.52
CA TYR A 69 10.97 15.54 -7.04
C TYR A 69 9.72 14.84 -7.52
N ARG A 70 8.59 15.10 -6.87
CA ARG A 70 7.30 14.50 -7.20
C ARG A 70 6.64 15.23 -8.35
N THR A 71 6.22 14.49 -9.38
CA THR A 71 5.43 15.08 -10.45
C THR A 71 3.96 15.18 -10.04
N PRO A 72 3.09 15.88 -10.80
CA PRO A 72 1.65 15.84 -10.56
C PRO A 72 1.05 14.43 -10.54
N LEU A 73 1.68 13.46 -11.22
CA LEU A 73 1.24 12.06 -11.23
C LEU A 73 1.40 11.38 -9.87
N ALA A 74 2.35 11.82 -9.03
CA ALA A 74 2.66 11.21 -7.74
C ALA A 74 1.45 11.11 -6.80
N PHE A 75 0.47 12.00 -7.00
CA PHE A 75 -0.71 12.16 -6.17
C PHE A 75 -1.88 11.25 -6.59
N GLY A 76 -1.82 10.62 -7.77
CA GLY A 76 -2.87 9.73 -8.26
C GLY A 76 -2.71 8.28 -7.81
N LEU A 77 -3.80 7.68 -7.34
CA LEU A 77 -3.84 6.23 -7.02
C LEU A 77 -3.60 5.37 -8.26
N TYR A 78 -4.05 5.79 -9.44
CA TYR A 78 -3.82 5.06 -10.67
C TYR A 78 -2.32 4.99 -11.03
N ASN A 79 -1.58 6.09 -10.84
CA ASN A 79 -0.12 6.07 -10.97
C ASN A 79 0.53 5.15 -9.94
N HIS A 80 0.05 5.20 -8.69
CA HIS A 80 0.56 4.34 -7.62
C HIS A 80 0.42 2.86 -7.95
N GLU A 81 -0.75 2.43 -8.42
CA GLU A 81 -1.05 1.03 -8.77
C GLU A 81 -0.19 0.54 -9.95
N ARG A 82 0.04 1.40 -10.95
CA ARG A 82 0.86 1.06 -12.13
C ARG A 82 2.31 0.70 -11.79
N ASP A 83 2.77 1.04 -10.59
CA ASP A 83 4.08 0.67 -10.04
C ASP A 83 5.25 1.01 -11.00
N VAL A 84 5.16 2.15 -11.70
CA VAL A 84 6.22 2.59 -12.61
C VAL A 84 7.48 2.92 -11.81
N LYS A 85 8.55 2.16 -12.07
CA LYS A 85 9.83 2.26 -11.36
C LYS A 85 10.83 3.09 -12.16
N PHE A 86 11.45 4.04 -11.47
CA PHE A 86 12.56 4.86 -11.92
C PHE A 86 13.90 4.27 -11.43
N ALA A 87 14.98 5.03 -11.60
CA ALA A 87 16.30 4.66 -11.10
C ALA A 87 16.26 4.21 -9.63
N LYS A 88 17.06 3.18 -9.30
CA LYS A 88 17.13 2.56 -7.96
C LYS A 88 15.80 1.97 -7.46
N GLY A 89 14.84 1.72 -8.35
CA GLY A 89 13.53 1.16 -8.01
C GLY A 89 12.60 2.15 -7.29
N GLN A 90 12.92 3.45 -7.31
CA GLN A 90 12.07 4.51 -6.77
C GLN A 90 10.81 4.69 -7.63
N ARG A 91 9.75 5.23 -7.04
CA ARG A 91 8.47 5.48 -7.74
C ARG A 91 8.13 6.97 -7.70
N ASP A 92 7.26 7.43 -8.58
CA ASP A 92 6.66 8.76 -8.42
C ASP A 92 5.36 8.59 -7.64
N THR A 93 5.39 8.68 -6.30
CA THR A 93 4.20 8.41 -5.50
C THR A 93 4.26 9.02 -4.10
N VAL A 94 3.10 9.44 -3.59
CA VAL A 94 2.93 9.84 -2.18
C VAL A 94 2.38 8.73 -1.30
N TYR A 95 2.19 7.51 -1.80
CA TYR A 95 1.48 6.46 -1.07
C TYR A 95 2.39 5.31 -0.60
N VAL A 96 1.98 4.67 0.50
CA VAL A 96 2.52 3.41 1.00
C VAL A 96 1.38 2.38 1.01
N SER A 97 1.56 1.27 0.30
CA SER A 97 0.55 0.21 0.20
C SER A 97 0.40 -0.58 1.51
N THR A 98 -0.84 -0.88 1.87
CA THR A 98 -1.21 -1.83 2.91
C THR A 98 -2.39 -2.68 2.41
N THR A 99 -2.74 -3.75 3.10
CA THR A 99 -3.87 -4.61 2.71
C THR A 99 -4.75 -4.92 3.91
N THR A 100 -6.03 -5.18 3.66
CA THR A 100 -6.93 -5.72 4.70
C THR A 100 -6.77 -7.22 4.92
N SER A 101 -5.93 -7.90 4.16
CA SER A 101 -5.75 -9.35 4.21
C SER A 101 -4.37 -9.75 4.75
N PHE A 102 -4.34 -10.55 5.81
CA PHE A 102 -3.10 -11.13 6.32
C PHE A 102 -2.41 -12.00 5.26
N ASP A 103 -3.18 -12.77 4.48
CA ASP A 103 -2.67 -13.63 3.42
C ASP A 103 -1.94 -12.83 2.33
N VAL A 104 -2.57 -11.76 1.83
CA VAL A 104 -1.94 -10.87 0.85
C VAL A 104 -0.63 -10.31 1.40
N ALA A 105 -0.59 -9.92 2.68
CA ALA A 105 0.65 -9.47 3.30
C ALA A 105 1.70 -10.58 3.44
N ALA A 106 1.29 -11.82 3.72
CA ALA A 106 2.16 -13.00 3.74
C ALA A 106 2.72 -13.34 2.35
N ARG A 107 1.91 -13.24 1.29
CA ARG A 107 2.36 -13.33 -0.12
C ARG A 107 3.46 -12.32 -0.40
N TYR A 108 3.25 -11.04 -0.07
CA TYR A 108 4.29 -10.02 -0.29
C TYR A 108 5.53 -10.22 0.57
N ALA A 109 5.39 -10.71 1.80
CA ALA A 109 6.53 -11.10 2.63
C ALA A 109 7.34 -12.20 1.93
N ARG A 110 6.69 -13.29 1.49
CA ARG A 110 7.31 -14.41 0.76
C ARG A 110 7.99 -13.97 -0.55
N MET A 111 7.31 -13.17 -1.36
CA MET A 111 7.87 -12.67 -2.64
C MET A 111 9.08 -11.74 -2.44
N ASN A 112 9.16 -11.07 -1.29
CA ASN A 112 10.27 -10.20 -0.93
C ASN A 112 11.44 -10.93 -0.28
N GLU A 113 11.34 -12.24 -0.03
CA GLU A 113 12.39 -13.02 0.61
C GLU A 113 13.68 -12.98 -0.19
N LYS A 114 13.69 -13.19 -1.52
CA LYS A 114 14.83 -13.00 -2.46
C LYS A 114 16.25 -13.05 -1.83
N GLY A 115 16.62 -14.16 -1.19
CA GLY A 115 17.95 -14.36 -0.57
C GLY A 115 18.17 -13.68 0.78
N ARG A 116 17.11 -13.15 1.40
CA ARG A 116 17.09 -12.61 2.76
C ARG A 116 16.69 -13.70 3.72
N GLU A 117 17.28 -13.67 4.91
CA GLU A 117 17.00 -14.61 5.99
C GLU A 117 15.60 -14.45 6.58
N GLU A 118 15.07 -13.22 6.57
CA GLU A 118 13.79 -12.90 7.22
C GLU A 118 13.04 -11.81 6.46
N THR A 119 11.71 -11.96 6.40
CA THR A 119 10.75 -10.91 6.05
C THR A 119 9.72 -10.77 7.16
N TYR A 120 8.86 -9.75 7.08
CA TYR A 120 7.93 -9.44 8.15
C TYR A 120 6.55 -9.10 7.61
N ILE A 121 5.53 -9.50 8.37
CA ILE A 121 4.14 -9.10 8.16
C ILE A 121 3.77 -8.18 9.33
N TYR A 122 3.63 -6.89 9.05
CA TYR A 122 3.27 -5.88 10.04
C TYR A 122 1.76 -5.80 10.19
N TYR A 123 1.30 -5.71 11.44
CA TYR A 123 -0.08 -5.45 11.81
C TYR A 123 -0.18 -4.00 12.32
N ILE A 124 -0.98 -3.19 11.64
CA ILE A 124 -0.93 -1.73 11.71
C ILE A 124 -2.32 -1.19 12.01
N HIS A 125 -2.43 -0.28 12.98
CA HIS A 125 -3.66 0.47 13.25
C HIS A 125 -3.91 1.50 12.15
N ALA A 126 -5.06 1.39 11.52
CA ALA A 126 -5.40 2.17 10.34
C ALA A 126 -5.80 3.61 10.70
N THR A 127 -5.51 4.54 9.80
CA THR A 127 -5.81 5.96 9.96
C THR A 127 -6.50 6.53 8.72
N PRO A 128 -7.21 7.67 8.81
CA PRO A 128 -8.03 8.17 7.72
C PRO A 128 -7.28 8.54 6.43
N ASN A 129 -5.94 8.63 6.46
CA ASN A 129 -5.12 8.79 5.25
C ASN A 129 -4.91 7.49 4.45
N MET A 130 -5.40 6.35 4.94
CA MET A 130 -5.40 5.08 4.24
C MET A 130 -6.68 4.97 3.43
N ILE A 131 -6.56 4.98 2.11
CA ILE A 131 -7.66 5.10 1.15
C ILE A 131 -7.93 3.74 0.49
N ASP A 132 -9.19 3.35 0.37
CA ASP A 132 -9.59 2.15 -0.37
C ASP A 132 -9.27 2.33 -1.87
N LEU A 133 -8.22 1.64 -2.35
CA LEU A 133 -7.73 1.79 -3.72
C LEU A 133 -8.74 1.26 -4.74
N ASN A 134 -9.30 0.07 -4.47
CA ASN A 134 -10.21 -0.60 -5.40
C ASN A 134 -11.45 0.25 -5.68
N LEU A 135 -12.09 0.76 -4.63
CA LEU A 135 -13.28 1.60 -4.78
C LEU A 135 -12.94 2.96 -5.39
N SER A 136 -11.73 3.48 -5.17
CA SER A 136 -11.30 4.78 -5.75
C SER A 136 -10.97 4.67 -7.24
N LEU A 137 -10.44 3.53 -7.69
CA LEU A 137 -10.12 3.28 -9.10
C LEU A 137 -11.29 2.65 -9.86
N GLY A 138 -12.27 2.08 -9.16
CA GLY A 138 -13.37 1.39 -9.80
C GLY A 138 -12.89 0.26 -10.71
N ASN A 139 -13.37 0.21 -11.94
CA ASN A 139 -12.97 -0.85 -12.91
C ASN A 139 -11.54 -0.69 -13.47
N GLU A 140 -10.80 0.33 -13.04
CA GLU A 140 -9.42 0.56 -13.50
C GLU A 140 -8.38 -0.18 -12.65
N THR A 141 -8.78 -0.77 -11.52
CA THR A 141 -7.85 -1.55 -10.70
C THR A 141 -7.46 -2.86 -11.40
N ASN A 142 -6.16 -3.10 -11.52
CA ASN A 142 -5.62 -4.36 -12.00
C ASN A 142 -5.40 -5.38 -10.87
N PHE A 143 -5.38 -4.91 -9.62
CA PHE A 143 -5.01 -5.73 -8.47
C PHE A 143 -6.06 -5.74 -7.36
N TRP A 144 -7.33 -5.81 -7.74
CA TRP A 144 -8.49 -5.85 -6.83
C TRP A 144 -8.32 -6.84 -5.65
N TRP A 145 -7.70 -8.00 -5.89
CA TRP A 145 -7.48 -9.06 -4.89
C TRP A 145 -6.50 -8.65 -3.79
N GLN A 146 -5.65 -7.65 -4.01
CA GLN A 146 -4.74 -7.14 -2.99
C GLN A 146 -5.50 -6.44 -1.87
N ARG A 147 -6.75 -6.01 -2.11
CA ARG A 147 -7.61 -5.33 -1.13
C ARG A 147 -6.87 -4.16 -0.48
N GLU A 148 -6.20 -3.39 -1.33
CA GLU A 148 -5.24 -2.37 -0.92
C GLU A 148 -5.93 -1.18 -0.24
N PHE A 149 -5.34 -0.77 0.89
CA PHE A 149 -5.54 0.55 1.46
C PHE A 149 -4.25 1.34 1.36
N SER A 150 -4.22 2.37 0.50
CA SER A 150 -3.02 3.15 0.23
C SER A 150 -2.89 4.29 1.23
N ALA A 151 -1.84 4.27 2.05
CA ALA A 151 -1.57 5.30 3.05
C ALA A 151 -0.91 6.52 2.42
N MET A 152 -1.65 7.62 2.25
CA MET A 152 -1.12 8.86 1.71
C MET A 152 -0.16 9.53 2.71
N GLY A 153 1.04 9.85 2.25
CA GLY A 153 2.10 10.53 2.99
C GLY A 153 2.95 9.63 3.90
N GLY A 154 2.54 8.38 4.14
CA GLY A 154 3.28 7.44 4.98
C GLY A 154 2.48 6.92 6.18
N ILE A 155 3.14 6.07 6.96
CA ILE A 155 2.58 5.36 8.12
C ILE A 155 3.58 5.51 9.27
N ARG A 156 3.14 6.03 10.42
CA ARG A 156 4.03 6.25 11.57
C ARG A 156 4.31 4.94 12.31
N TRP A 157 5.51 4.82 12.89
CA TRP A 157 5.90 3.63 13.66
C TRP A 157 4.96 3.36 14.84
N SER A 158 4.48 4.40 15.54
CA SER A 158 3.56 4.18 16.66
C SER A 158 2.19 3.60 16.26
N GLN A 159 1.87 3.50 14.96
CA GLN A 159 0.69 2.78 14.46
C GLN A 159 0.90 1.26 14.42
N VAL A 160 2.15 0.79 14.48
CA VAL A 160 2.45 -0.65 14.42
C VAL A 160 2.04 -1.29 15.73
N VAL A 161 1.03 -2.16 15.66
CA VAL A 161 0.53 -2.95 16.79
C VAL A 161 1.47 -4.11 17.09
N GLY A 162 2.06 -4.69 16.05
CA GLY A 162 3.05 -5.77 16.15
C GLY A 162 3.41 -6.30 14.77
N TRP A 163 4.18 -7.38 14.73
CA TRP A 163 4.61 -8.01 13.49
C TRP A 163 4.80 -9.51 13.66
N VAL A 164 4.64 -10.23 12.56
CA VAL A 164 5.01 -11.63 12.41
C VAL A 164 6.35 -11.69 11.69
N ARG A 165 7.31 -12.41 12.26
CA ARG A 165 8.53 -12.80 11.54
C ARG A 165 8.18 -13.92 10.57
N ALA A 166 8.18 -13.60 9.28
CA ALA A 166 7.84 -14.51 8.19
C ALA A 166 9.14 -14.95 7.48
N ASN A 167 9.76 -16.00 8.01
CA ASN A 167 10.93 -16.67 7.43
C ASN A 167 10.55 -18.08 6.93
N ALA A 168 11.52 -18.82 6.39
CA ALA A 168 11.29 -20.20 5.93
C ALA A 168 10.56 -21.06 6.98
N SER A 169 11.01 -21.04 8.25
CA SER A 169 10.36 -21.81 9.32
C SER A 169 8.90 -21.43 9.57
N PHE A 170 8.52 -20.16 9.41
CA PHE A 170 7.12 -19.74 9.49
C PHE A 170 6.31 -20.34 8.35
N PHE A 171 6.78 -20.21 7.11
CA PHE A 171 6.06 -20.71 5.94
C PHE A 171 5.97 -22.24 5.94
N ASP A 172 7.03 -22.94 6.36
CA ASP A 172 7.07 -24.40 6.49
C ASP A 172 6.13 -24.89 7.61
N ALA A 173 6.11 -24.22 8.77
CA ALA A 173 5.27 -24.61 9.91
C ALA A 173 3.76 -24.58 9.59
N TYR A 174 3.35 -23.75 8.64
CA TYR A 174 1.95 -23.64 8.21
C TYR A 174 1.71 -24.15 6.79
N ASN A 175 2.69 -24.82 6.17
CA ASN A 175 2.64 -25.34 4.80
C ASN A 175 2.12 -24.28 3.80
N TYR A 176 2.61 -23.05 3.92
CA TYR A 176 2.11 -21.93 3.14
C TYR A 176 2.65 -21.94 1.71
N SER A 177 1.73 -22.03 0.76
CA SER A 177 1.97 -21.73 -0.65
C SER A 177 1.35 -20.38 -0.99
N VAL A 178 1.90 -19.65 -1.96
CA VAL A 178 1.25 -18.42 -2.46
C VAL A 178 -0.03 -18.85 -3.18
N PRO A 179 -1.23 -18.48 -2.69
CA PRO A 179 -2.48 -18.91 -3.30
C PRO A 179 -2.79 -18.12 -4.58
N ASP A 180 -3.76 -18.60 -5.37
CA ASP A 180 -4.33 -17.85 -6.49
C ASP A 180 -5.00 -16.55 -6.01
N CYS A 181 -5.08 -15.52 -6.86
CA CYS A 181 -5.69 -14.25 -6.47
C CYS A 181 -7.13 -14.40 -6.01
N GLY A 182 -7.43 -13.79 -4.86
CA GLY A 182 -8.77 -13.82 -4.26
C GLY A 182 -9.04 -15.04 -3.39
N PHE A 183 -8.10 -16.00 -3.33
CA PHE A 183 -8.09 -17.07 -2.35
C PHE A 183 -7.16 -16.70 -1.18
N GLU A 184 -7.49 -17.17 0.03
CA GLU A 184 -6.70 -16.94 1.24
C GLU A 184 -6.48 -18.27 1.98
N ASP A 185 -5.22 -18.68 2.13
CA ASP A 185 -4.80 -19.81 2.96
C ASP A 185 -4.66 -19.36 4.42
N LEU A 186 -4.00 -18.22 4.64
CA LEU A 186 -3.80 -17.60 5.96
C LEU A 186 -4.69 -16.37 6.11
N ASN A 187 -6.00 -16.57 6.23
CA ASN A 187 -6.94 -15.45 6.40
C ASN A 187 -6.77 -14.70 7.75
N ASN A 188 -7.46 -13.57 7.90
CA ASN A 188 -7.39 -12.76 9.13
C ASN A 188 -7.79 -13.54 10.40
N ALA A 189 -8.71 -14.49 10.28
CA ALA A 189 -9.15 -15.29 11.42
C ALA A 189 -8.06 -16.30 11.86
N PHE A 190 -7.22 -16.79 10.94
CA PHE A 190 -5.99 -17.51 11.28
C PHE A 190 -5.06 -16.61 12.11
N PHE A 191 -4.73 -15.41 11.62
CA PHE A 191 -3.87 -14.47 12.34
C PHE A 191 -4.35 -14.19 13.76
N HIS A 192 -5.62 -13.80 13.92
CA HIS A 192 -6.17 -13.44 15.24
C HIS A 192 -6.23 -14.64 16.19
N ARG A 193 -6.61 -15.83 15.71
CA ARG A 193 -6.79 -17.01 16.57
C ARG A 193 -5.49 -17.74 16.91
N ARG A 194 -4.52 -17.76 16.00
CA ARG A 194 -3.28 -18.54 16.15
C ARG A 194 -2.10 -17.68 16.58
N LEU A 195 -1.88 -16.56 15.89
CA LEU A 195 -0.67 -15.76 16.08
C LEU A 195 -0.86 -14.69 17.17
N GLN A 196 -1.87 -13.84 17.01
CA GLN A 196 -2.04 -12.68 17.91
C GLN A 196 -2.50 -13.11 19.32
N ARG A 197 -3.50 -14.00 19.42
CA ARG A 197 -4.07 -14.44 20.70
C ARG A 197 -3.07 -15.12 21.64
N ARG A 198 -2.04 -15.76 21.08
CA ARG A 198 -1.11 -16.55 21.88
C ARG A 198 0.05 -15.71 22.40
N CYS A 199 0.38 -14.56 21.82
CA CYS A 199 1.61 -13.80 22.13
C CYS A 199 2.89 -14.69 22.29
N SER A 200 2.87 -15.95 21.80
CA SER A 200 3.77 -17.01 22.28
C SER A 200 4.13 -18.09 21.24
N GLU A 201 3.64 -18.03 20.00
CA GLU A 201 4.04 -19.01 18.96
C GLU A 201 5.39 -18.67 18.30
N GLY A 202 6.25 -17.88 18.96
CA GLY A 202 7.61 -17.55 18.49
C GLY A 202 7.70 -16.66 17.24
N PHE A 203 6.62 -16.55 16.46
CA PHE A 203 6.58 -15.76 15.23
C PHE A 203 6.03 -14.34 15.42
N TYR A 204 5.02 -14.14 16.29
CA TYR A 204 4.43 -12.83 16.53
C TYR A 204 5.12 -12.08 17.67
N THR A 205 5.42 -10.81 17.44
CA THR A 205 5.93 -9.87 18.45
C THR A 205 5.01 -8.66 18.49
N ALA A 206 4.51 -8.33 19.68
CA ALA A 206 3.78 -7.08 19.88
C ALA A 206 4.73 -5.89 19.96
N SER A 207 4.30 -4.75 19.44
CA SER A 207 5.06 -3.51 19.50
C SER A 207 4.85 -2.82 20.86
N LEU A 208 5.93 -2.61 21.60
CA LEU A 208 5.90 -1.82 22.84
C LEU A 208 5.72 -0.31 22.57
N ASP A 209 5.91 0.12 21.32
CA ASP A 209 5.75 1.50 20.88
C ASP A 209 4.37 1.77 20.26
N TYR A 210 3.47 0.76 20.19
CA TYR A 210 2.11 0.97 19.73
C TYR A 210 1.39 1.97 20.63
N CYS A 211 0.90 3.07 20.04
CA CYS A 211 0.24 4.13 20.77
C CYS A 211 -1.28 4.04 20.71
N GLU A 212 -1.85 3.07 21.43
CA GLU A 212 -3.29 2.82 21.42
C GLU A 212 -4.12 4.08 21.73
N ALA A 213 -3.76 4.83 22.77
CA ALA A 213 -4.48 6.04 23.16
C ALA A 213 -4.56 7.11 22.05
N ARG A 214 -3.55 7.15 21.16
CA ARG A 214 -3.55 8.07 20.01
C ARG A 214 -4.38 7.54 18.85
N TRP A 215 -4.30 6.24 18.58
CA TRP A 215 -4.82 5.66 17.34
C TRP A 215 -6.21 5.07 17.47
N ALA A 216 -6.61 4.60 18.66
CA ALA A 216 -7.92 3.99 18.93
C ALA A 216 -9.14 4.79 18.43
N PRO A 217 -9.15 6.14 18.44
CA PRO A 217 -10.27 6.91 17.89
C PRO A 217 -10.42 6.86 16.36
N PHE A 218 -9.49 6.23 15.65
CA PHE A 218 -9.40 6.29 14.19
C PHE A 218 -9.52 4.90 13.54
N THR A 219 -9.97 4.92 12.30
CA THR A 219 -9.98 3.79 11.35
C THR A 219 -9.41 4.27 10.03
N ALA A 220 -9.29 3.37 9.04
CA ALA A 220 -9.03 3.77 7.67
C ALA A 220 -10.05 4.78 7.13
N GLY A 221 -9.68 5.49 6.07
CA GLY A 221 -10.57 6.32 5.28
C GLY A 221 -11.50 5.47 4.40
N GLY A 222 -12.37 6.15 3.66
CA GLY A 222 -13.17 5.51 2.61
C GLY A 222 -12.42 5.48 1.28
N PHE A 223 -13.20 5.44 0.20
CA PHE A 223 -12.69 5.66 -1.14
C PHE A 223 -12.74 7.14 -1.50
N GLU A 224 -11.79 7.59 -2.32
CA GLU A 224 -11.59 8.98 -2.68
C GLU A 224 -11.46 9.08 -4.21
N PRO A 225 -12.58 9.13 -4.96
CA PRO A 225 -12.58 9.08 -6.43
C PRO A 225 -11.84 10.28 -7.06
N GLN A 226 -11.79 11.41 -6.37
CA GLN A 226 -11.02 12.59 -6.76
C GLN A 226 -9.50 12.39 -6.68
N LEU A 227 -9.03 11.33 -6.01
CA LEU A 227 -7.63 10.95 -5.91
C LEU A 227 -7.24 9.84 -6.90
N SER A 228 -8.16 9.43 -7.80
CA SER A 228 -7.87 8.37 -8.77
C SER A 228 -6.72 8.75 -9.70
N GLY A 229 -6.58 10.03 -10.08
CA GLY A 229 -5.54 10.50 -10.99
C GLY A 229 -5.85 10.30 -12.47
N PHE A 230 -7.08 9.92 -12.84
CA PHE A 230 -7.41 9.62 -14.24
C PHE A 230 -7.27 10.81 -15.19
N ALA A 231 -7.52 12.03 -14.70
CA ALA A 231 -7.40 13.24 -15.51
C ALA A 231 -5.96 13.46 -16.00
N GLU A 232 -4.98 13.17 -15.16
CA GLU A 232 -3.56 13.28 -15.52
C GLU A 232 -3.08 12.19 -16.50
N TYR A 233 -3.87 11.12 -16.69
CA TYR A 233 -3.61 10.05 -17.66
C TYR A 233 -4.55 10.08 -18.86
N GLU A 234 -5.26 11.19 -19.10
CA GLU A 234 -6.28 11.20 -20.14
C GLU A 234 -5.73 10.84 -21.53
N ASN A 235 -4.51 11.29 -21.85
CA ASN A 235 -3.86 10.98 -23.11
C ASN A 235 -3.61 9.46 -23.27
N ASP A 236 -3.17 8.77 -22.22
CA ASP A 236 -3.00 7.31 -22.24
C ASP A 236 -4.30 6.59 -22.59
N PHE A 237 -5.45 7.05 -22.07
CA PHE A 237 -6.75 6.47 -22.42
C PHE A 237 -7.05 6.66 -23.91
N VAL A 238 -6.75 7.82 -24.47
CA VAL A 238 -6.95 8.11 -25.90
C VAL A 238 -6.05 7.24 -26.77
N GLU A 239 -4.75 7.20 -26.47
CA GLU A 239 -3.75 6.45 -27.23
C GLU A 239 -4.03 4.95 -27.24
N GLN A 240 -4.59 4.41 -26.16
CA GLN A 240 -4.97 3.01 -26.04
C GLN A 240 -6.38 2.70 -26.56
N ASN A 241 -7.06 3.68 -27.18
CA ASN A 241 -8.44 3.56 -27.64
C ASN A 241 -9.42 3.11 -26.53
N ARG A 242 -9.19 3.58 -25.30
CA ARG A 242 -10.01 3.27 -24.11
C ARG A 242 -11.02 4.39 -23.84
N PRO A 243 -12.25 4.06 -23.41
CA PRO A 243 -13.24 5.08 -23.08
C PRO A 243 -12.82 5.88 -21.84
N ARG A 244 -12.91 7.21 -21.92
CA ARG A 244 -12.74 8.13 -20.77
C ARG A 244 -13.99 8.15 -19.90
N TRP A 245 -14.40 6.98 -19.42
CA TRP A 245 -15.65 6.79 -18.67
C TRP A 245 -15.73 7.69 -17.43
N PHE A 246 -14.59 7.98 -16.79
CA PHE A 246 -14.49 8.84 -15.61
C PHE A 246 -14.99 10.27 -15.85
N ARG A 247 -15.10 10.72 -17.10
CA ARG A 247 -15.69 12.03 -17.45
C ARG A 247 -17.21 12.06 -17.36
N VAL A 248 -17.88 10.92 -17.40
CA VAL A 248 -19.36 10.84 -17.44
C VAL A 248 -19.95 10.09 -16.26
N VAL A 249 -19.18 9.22 -15.59
CA VAL A 249 -19.65 8.41 -14.47
C VAL A 249 -19.38 9.12 -13.13
N ALA A 250 -20.44 9.32 -12.34
CA ALA A 250 -20.32 9.80 -10.97
C ALA A 250 -19.82 8.67 -10.04
N PRO A 251 -19.07 8.98 -8.96
CA PRO A 251 -18.69 10.33 -8.53
C PRO A 251 -17.52 10.98 -9.29
N TRP A 252 -16.70 10.22 -10.05
CA TRP A 252 -15.49 10.74 -10.71
C TRP A 252 -15.72 11.97 -11.58
N SER A 253 -16.78 11.97 -12.38
CA SER A 253 -17.10 13.09 -13.29
C SER A 253 -17.30 14.43 -12.56
N LYS A 254 -17.74 14.39 -11.29
CA LYS A 254 -17.95 15.58 -10.46
C LYS A 254 -16.67 16.13 -9.83
N MET A 255 -15.57 15.38 -9.91
CA MET A 255 -14.32 15.69 -9.20
C MET A 255 -13.25 16.32 -10.09
N LEU A 256 -13.51 16.47 -11.40
CA LEU A 256 -12.54 16.91 -12.40
C LEU A 256 -12.22 18.41 -12.37
N GLY A 257 -12.87 19.19 -11.50
CA GLY A 257 -12.67 20.66 -11.42
C GLY A 257 -11.37 21.10 -10.75
N LYS A 258 -10.53 20.18 -10.26
CA LYS A 258 -9.23 20.45 -9.64
C LYS A 258 -8.23 19.35 -10.02
N SER A 259 -6.94 19.67 -9.98
CA SER A 259 -5.90 18.65 -10.13
C SER A 259 -5.92 17.66 -8.98
N THR A 260 -5.47 16.43 -9.24
CA THR A 260 -5.34 15.39 -8.23
C THR A 260 -4.41 15.82 -7.09
N MET A 261 -3.35 16.59 -7.40
CA MET A 261 -2.50 17.20 -6.39
C MET A 261 -3.31 18.09 -5.43
N LYS A 262 -4.13 19.01 -5.94
CA LYS A 262 -4.93 19.91 -5.07
C LYS A 262 -5.89 19.12 -4.18
N HIS A 263 -6.53 18.09 -4.74
CA HIS A 263 -7.38 17.17 -3.97
C HIS A 263 -6.59 16.45 -2.88
N ALA A 264 -5.35 16.02 -3.13
CA ALA A 264 -4.51 15.36 -2.14
C ALA A 264 -4.17 16.27 -0.95
N TYR A 265 -3.85 17.55 -1.18
CA TYR A 265 -3.63 18.50 -0.09
C TYR A 265 -4.91 18.79 0.71
N GLU A 266 -6.06 18.94 0.03
CA GLU A 266 -7.35 19.11 0.69
C GLU A 266 -7.74 17.88 1.52
N PHE A 267 -7.49 16.68 1.00
CA PHE A 267 -7.66 15.42 1.69
C PHE A 267 -6.79 15.33 2.96
N MET A 268 -5.49 15.63 2.85
CA MET A 268 -4.60 15.59 4.02
C MET A 268 -4.94 16.65 5.06
N ASN A 269 -5.42 17.83 4.64
CA ASN A 269 -5.96 18.83 5.55
C ASN A 269 -7.19 18.31 6.32
N ARG A 270 -8.07 17.55 5.67
CA ARG A 270 -9.23 16.91 6.32
C ARG A 270 -8.82 15.82 7.31
N THR A 271 -7.75 15.07 7.03
CA THR A 271 -7.27 13.97 7.89
C THR A 271 -6.24 14.42 8.95
N ARG A 272 -5.87 15.70 8.98
CA ARG A 272 -4.78 16.26 9.82
C ARG A 272 -4.86 15.92 11.31
N ARG A 273 -6.07 15.79 11.86
CA ARG A 273 -6.29 15.43 13.28
C ARG A 273 -5.68 14.06 13.61
N ALA A 274 -5.78 13.11 12.69
CA ALA A 274 -5.22 11.78 12.87
C ALA A 274 -3.74 11.76 12.49
N THR A 275 -3.40 12.30 11.33
CA THR A 275 -2.09 12.12 10.71
C THR A 275 -1.00 13.01 11.32
N GLY A 276 -1.40 14.16 11.88
CA GLY A 276 -0.48 15.24 12.23
C GLY A 276 0.05 16.00 11.02
N TRP A 277 -0.72 16.02 9.91
CA TRP A 277 -0.37 16.72 8.67
C TRP A 277 -0.03 18.20 8.90
N LYS A 278 1.10 18.63 8.33
CA LYS A 278 1.65 20.01 8.46
C LYS A 278 1.65 20.82 7.16
N GLY A 279 1.15 20.25 6.07
CA GLY A 279 1.09 20.93 4.77
C GLY A 279 2.15 20.50 3.76
N GLU A 280 2.98 19.49 4.05
CA GLU A 280 3.99 19.00 3.13
C GLU A 280 4.15 17.47 3.17
N PHE A 281 4.50 16.88 2.02
CA PHE A 281 4.79 15.45 1.91
C PHE A 281 6.31 15.18 1.98
N PRO A 282 6.77 14.06 2.57
CA PRO A 282 5.97 13.03 3.24
C PRO A 282 5.38 13.51 4.57
N LEU A 283 4.47 12.74 5.18
CA LEU A 283 3.74 13.10 6.40
C LEU A 283 4.67 13.42 7.59
N PHE A 284 5.87 12.86 7.58
CA PHE A 284 6.90 13.07 8.58
C PHE A 284 8.29 12.84 7.99
N ASN A 285 9.30 13.37 8.67
CA ASN A 285 10.70 13.10 8.32
C ASN A 285 11.31 12.12 9.32
N LYS A 286 12.33 11.35 8.90
CA LYS A 286 13.02 10.39 9.79
C LYS A 286 13.63 11.02 11.04
N ASN A 287 13.92 12.33 10.99
CA ASN A 287 14.49 13.09 12.11
C ASN A 287 13.41 13.72 13.00
N GLU A 288 12.14 13.59 12.63
CA GLU A 288 11.04 14.17 13.39
C GLU A 288 10.66 13.23 14.53
N PRO A 289 10.81 13.66 15.80
CA PRO A 289 10.41 12.84 16.93
C PRO A 289 8.89 12.67 16.92
N GLU A 290 8.45 11.42 17.00
CA GLU A 290 7.04 11.14 17.21
C GLU A 290 6.64 11.51 18.65
N ARG A 291 5.42 12.03 18.82
CA ARG A 291 4.90 12.38 20.15
C ARG A 291 4.96 11.14 21.05
N ALA A 292 5.62 11.29 22.19
CA ALA A 292 5.78 10.21 23.15
C ALA A 292 4.42 9.65 23.57
N CYS A 293 4.34 8.33 23.59
CA CYS A 293 3.19 7.59 24.08
C CYS A 293 3.61 6.74 25.26
N ALA A 294 2.66 6.51 26.18
CA ALA A 294 2.89 5.55 27.25
C ALA A 294 3.21 4.19 26.61
N LYS A 295 4.39 3.66 26.94
CA LYS A 295 4.82 2.35 26.42
C LYS A 295 3.91 1.28 27.01
N LEU A 296 3.48 0.36 26.17
CA LEU A 296 2.78 -0.83 26.65
C LEU A 296 3.77 -1.67 27.44
N ILE A 297 3.40 -2.03 28.66
CA ILE A 297 4.21 -2.90 29.53
C ILE A 297 3.92 -4.38 29.20
N HIS A 298 2.80 -4.69 28.56
CA HIS A 298 2.31 -6.05 28.27
C HIS A 298 1.77 -6.14 26.83
N CYS A 299 1.70 -7.37 26.28
CA CYS A 299 1.14 -7.64 24.95
C CYS A 299 -0.29 -7.06 24.85
N PRO A 300 -0.58 -6.09 23.96
CA PRO A 300 -1.93 -5.59 23.75
C PRO A 300 -2.80 -6.72 23.18
N MET A 301 -3.66 -7.29 24.02
CA MET A 301 -4.78 -8.09 23.51
C MET A 301 -5.79 -7.14 22.89
N VAL A 302 -5.71 -6.96 21.57
CA VAL A 302 -6.73 -6.20 20.83
C VAL A 302 -8.06 -6.91 21.03
N ARG A 303 -9.00 -6.25 21.71
CA ARG A 303 -10.37 -6.74 21.86
C ARG A 303 -11.05 -6.63 20.49
N SER A 304 -11.38 -7.79 19.92
CA SER A 304 -12.16 -7.93 18.68
C SER A 304 -13.57 -7.40 18.84
#